data_AF-A0A831PGU8-F1
#
_entry.id   AF-A0A831PGU8-F1
#
_cell.length_a   1.000
_cell.length_b   1.000
_cell.length_c   1.000
_cell.angle_alpha   90.00
_cell.angle_beta   90.00
_cell.angle_gamma   90.00
#
_symmetry.space_group_name_H-M   'P 1'
#
loop_
_entity.id
_entity.type
_entity.pdbx_description
1 polymer ?
#
loop_
_entity_poly.entity_id
_entity_poly.type
_entity_poly.pdbx_seq_one_letter_code
_entity_poly.pdbx_strand_id
1 'polypeptide(L)'
;MQIRLFDLDNRREVVVEIDGKAHVVDLIQKLRELGVLKQNETAMVGVPLDDKRIAYVPSANLEQLVAYVNQKKTVIAFRRYPIHGYAPHKP
;
A
#
# COMPACT_ATOMS: atom_id res chain seq x y z
N MET A 1 -7.51 11.34 6.47
CA MET A 1 -6.17 11.41 7.10
C MET A 1 -5.08 11.36 6.05
N GLN A 2 -3.88 11.81 6.38
CA GLN A 2 -2.71 11.66 5.50
C GLN A 2 -1.88 10.46 5.93
N ILE A 3 -1.68 9.50 5.04
CA ILE A 3 -0.83 8.32 5.27
C ILE A 3 0.43 8.43 4.41
N ARG A 4 1.58 8.10 5.00
CA ARG A 4 2.87 8.05 4.31
C ARG A 4 3.28 6.60 4.11
N LEU A 5 3.66 6.28 2.89
CA LEU A 5 3.98 4.93 2.45
C LEU A 5 5.35 4.94 1.79
N PHE A 6 6.20 3.99 2.13
CA PHE A 6 7.45 3.77 1.42
C PHE A 6 7.24 2.78 0.27
N ASP A 7 7.53 3.25 -0.94
CA ASP A 7 7.55 2.45 -2.16
C ASP A 7 8.86 1.67 -2.23
N LEU A 8 8.85 0.37 -1.94
CA LEU A 8 10.07 -0.44 -1.95
C LEU A 8 10.68 -0.60 -3.34
N ASP A 9 9.86 -0.68 -4.39
CA ASP A 9 10.37 -0.95 -5.74
C ASP A 9 11.07 0.28 -6.33
N ASN A 10 10.54 1.48 -6.07
CA ASN A 10 11.09 2.73 -6.59
C ASN A 10 11.88 3.54 -5.56
N ARG A 11 11.98 3.06 -4.31
CA ARG A 11 12.70 3.70 -3.20
C ARG A 11 12.32 5.16 -2.98
N ARG A 12 11.02 5.43 -2.90
CA ARG A 12 10.48 6.77 -2.68
C ARG A 12 9.35 6.78 -1.67
N GLU A 13 9.09 7.93 -1.08
CA GLU A 13 7.88 8.12 -0.29
C GLU A 13 6.69 8.48 -1.18
N VAL A 14 5.53 7.97 -0.81
CA VAL A 14 4.24 8.27 -1.42
C VAL A 14 3.31 8.69 -0.30
N VAL A 15 2.67 9.84 -0.48
CA VAL A 15 1.75 10.41 0.49
C VAL A 15 0.35 10.37 -0.09
N VAL A 16 -0.59 9.78 0.66
CA VAL A 16 -1.96 9.59 0.20
C VAL A 16 -2.92 10.19 1.22
N GLU A 17 -3.91 10.93 0.73
CA GLU A 17 -5.05 11.34 1.53
C GLU A 17 -6.17 10.31 1.39
N ILE A 18 -6.58 9.71 2.51
CA ILE A 18 -7.57 8.63 2.56
C ILE A 18 -8.26 8.60 3.93
N ASP A 19 -9.48 8.06 4.00
CA ASP A 19 -10.15 7.83 5.28
C ASP A 19 -9.35 6.80 6.11
N GLY A 20 -9.11 7.12 7.39
CA GLY A 20 -8.39 6.25 8.31
C GLY A 20 -9.14 4.96 8.65
N LYS A 21 -10.46 4.98 8.52
CA LYS A 21 -11.32 3.80 8.71
C LYS A 21 -11.38 2.88 7.49
N ALA A 22 -10.81 3.29 6.36
CA ALA A 22 -10.78 2.50 5.13
C ALA A 22 -9.97 1.21 5.30
N HIS A 23 -10.26 0.21 4.46
CA HIS A 23 -9.50 -1.02 4.42
C HIS A 23 -8.25 -0.85 3.53
N VAL A 24 -7.27 -1.74 3.68
CA VAL A 24 -6.01 -1.66 2.91
C VAL A 24 -6.24 -1.81 1.40
N VAL A 25 -7.34 -2.46 1.00
CA VAL A 25 -7.73 -2.63 -0.41
C VAL A 25 -8.11 -1.28 -1.03
N ASP A 26 -8.80 -0.42 -0.28
CA ASP A 26 -9.17 0.92 -0.74
C ASP A 26 -7.92 1.78 -0.94
N LEU A 27 -6.90 1.60 -0.09
CA LEU A 27 -5.60 2.24 -0.28
C LEU A 27 -4.92 1.80 -1.57
N ILE A 28 -4.94 0.50 -1.89
CA ILE A 28 -4.38 -0.04 -3.14
C ILE A 28 -5.12 0.54 -4.35
N GLN A 29 -6.45 0.66 -4.29
CA GLN A 29 -7.23 1.32 -5.32
C GLN A 29 -6.84 2.80 -5.46
N LYS A 30 -6.69 3.51 -4.34
CA LYS A 30 -6.27 4.92 -4.35
C LYS A 30 -4.89 5.13 -4.97
N LEU A 31 -3.93 4.24 -4.68
CA LEU A 31 -2.61 4.26 -5.32
C LEU A 31 -2.70 4.05 -6.84
N ARG A 32 -3.68 3.29 -7.32
CA ARG A 32 -3.94 3.11 -8.76
C ARG A 32 -4.55 4.36 -9.39
N GLU A 33 -5.52 4.99 -8.73
CA GLU A 33 -6.12 6.26 -9.18
C GLU A 33 -5.06 7.37 -9.32
N LEU A 34 -4.08 7.40 -8.40
CA LEU A 34 -2.99 8.37 -8.41
C LEU A 34 -1.86 8.01 -9.40
N GLY A 35 -1.97 6.90 -10.15
CA GLY A 35 -0.95 6.44 -11.08
C GLY A 35 0.33 5.91 -10.43
N VAL A 36 0.32 5.68 -9.11
CA VAL A 36 1.45 5.08 -8.38
C VAL A 36 1.54 3.58 -8.66
N LEU A 37 0.40 2.94 -8.88
CA LEU A 37 0.25 1.58 -9.38
C LEU A 37 -0.36 1.62 -10.78
N LYS A 38 0.15 0.77 -11.69
CA LYS A 38 -0.47 0.57 -13.01
C LYS A 38 -1.74 -0.26 -12.90
N GLN A 39 -2.58 -0.19 -13.94
CA GLN A 39 -3.82 -0.97 -14.02
C GLN A 39 -3.62 -2.49 -13.97
N ASN A 40 -2.46 -2.99 -14.39
CA ASN A 40 -2.11 -4.41 -14.35
C ASN A 40 -1.20 -4.77 -13.15
N GLU A 41 -1.10 -3.89 -12.15
CA GLU A 41 -0.34 -4.14 -10.92
C GLU A 41 -1.29 -4.26 -9.73
N THR A 42 -0.87 -4.95 -8.69
CA THR A 42 -1.43 -4.86 -7.33
C THR A 42 -0.29 -4.59 -6.35
N ALA A 43 -0.60 -4.36 -5.08
CA ALA A 43 0.40 -4.17 -4.06
C ALA A 43 0.10 -4.97 -2.79
N MET A 44 1.15 -5.42 -2.12
CA MET A 44 1.07 -5.78 -0.71
C MET A 44 1.49 -4.59 0.12
N VAL A 45 0.70 -4.27 1.14
CA VAL A 45 0.96 -3.18 2.09
C VAL A 45 1.21 -3.78 3.46
N GLY A 46 2.17 -3.24 4.20
CA GLY A 46 2.52 -3.71 5.53
C GLY A 46 3.77 -3.03 6.06
N VAL A 47 4.60 -3.77 6.79
CA VAL A 47 5.89 -3.27 7.29
C VAL A 47 7.05 -3.89 6.52
N PRO A 48 8.10 -3.11 6.21
CA PRO A 48 9.29 -3.66 5.57
C PRO A 48 10.05 -4.57 6.54
N LEU A 49 10.43 -5.76 6.07
CA LEU A 49 11.37 -6.64 6.76
C LEU A 49 12.81 -6.37 6.32
N ASP A 50 12.95 -6.01 5.04
CA ASP A 50 14.19 -5.58 4.39
C ASP A 50 13.85 -4.87 3.06
N ASP A 51 14.87 -4.58 2.26
CA ASP A 51 14.76 -3.91 0.96
C ASP A 51 13.90 -4.66 -0.08
N LYS A 52 13.49 -5.90 0.20
CA LYS A 52 12.74 -6.74 -0.74
C LYS A 52 11.45 -7.31 -0.17
N ARG A 53 11.30 -7.42 1.15
CA ARG A 53 10.20 -8.16 1.77
C ARG A 53 9.32 -7.25 2.60
N ILE A 54 8.01 -7.48 2.50
CA ILE A 54 6.99 -6.85 3.34
C ILE A 54 6.31 -7.94 4.17
N ALA A 55 6.20 -7.71 5.47
CA ALA A 55 5.31 -8.47 6.32
C ALA A 55 3.92 -7.82 6.32
N TYR A 56 2.91 -8.63 5.99
CA TYR A 56 1.52 -8.22 6.16
C TYR A 56 1.22 -8.02 7.64
N VAL A 57 0.51 -6.95 7.96
CA VAL A 57 0.02 -6.66 9.31
C VAL A 57 -1.49 -6.88 9.31
N PRO A 58 -2.02 -7.79 10.14
CA PRO A 58 -3.46 -7.97 10.27
C PRO A 58 -4.06 -6.76 11.00
N SER A 59 -4.62 -5.83 10.23
CA SER A 59 -5.29 -4.62 10.71
C SER A 59 -6.66 -4.52 10.05
N ALA A 60 -7.69 -4.16 10.82
CA ALA A 60 -9.04 -3.99 10.28
C ALA A 60 -9.16 -2.71 9.43
N ASN A 61 -8.34 -1.69 9.71
CA ASN A 61 -8.31 -0.43 8.96
C ASN A 61 -6.93 0.26 9.00
N LEU A 62 -6.81 1.37 8.28
CA LEU A 62 -5.55 2.12 8.16
C LEU A 62 -5.12 2.82 9.46
N GLU A 63 -6.05 3.28 10.30
CA GLU A 63 -5.74 3.85 11.62
C GLU A 63 -5.01 2.83 12.51
N GLN A 64 -5.51 1.59 12.54
CA GLN A 64 -4.88 0.51 13.29
C GLN A 64 -3.49 0.15 12.72
N LEU A 65 -3.35 0.16 11.40
CA LEU A 65 -2.04 -0.05 10.75
C LEU A 65 -1.05 1.05 11.14
N VAL A 66 -1.48 2.32 11.11
CA VAL A 66 -0.67 3.47 11.52
C VAL A 66 -0.28 3.37 12.99
N ALA A 67 -1.22 3.03 13.87
CA ALA A 67 -0.95 2.83 15.29
C ALA A 67 0.09 1.72 15.52
N TYR A 68 -0.03 0.60 14.80
CA TYR A 68 0.92 -0.52 14.87
C TYR A 68 2.33 -0.10 14.48
N VAL A 69 2.50 0.59 13.33
CA VAL A 69 3.84 0.99 12.88
C VAL A 69 4.46 2.04 13.79
N ASN A 70 3.67 2.95 14.34
CA ASN A 70 4.13 3.93 15.32
C ASN A 70 4.63 3.25 16.59
N GLN A 71 3.90 2.26 17.10
CA GLN A 71 4.32 1.47 18.26
C GLN A 71 5.62 0.70 17.99
N LYS A 72 5.76 0.13 16.79
CA LYS A 72 6.95 -0.62 16.36
C LYS A 72 8.11 0.27 15.90
N LYS A 73 7.93 1.59 15.86
CA LYS A 73 8.91 2.57 15.35
C LYS A 73 9.40 2.22 13.94
N THR A 74 8.48 1.83 13.06
CA THR A 74 8.74 1.49 11.66
C THR A 74 7.84 2.30 10.74
N VAL A 75 7.97 2.10 9.43
CA VAL A 75 7.17 2.76 8.40
C VAL A 75 6.18 1.78 7.77
N ILE A 76 5.11 2.32 7.17
CA ILE A 76 4.25 1.54 6.28
C ILE A 76 4.95 1.51 4.92
N ALA A 77 5.08 0.33 4.34
CA ALA A 77 5.65 0.14 3.02
C ALA A 77 4.68 -0.63 2.11
N PHE A 78 4.88 -0.50 0.80
CA PHE A 78 4.23 -1.35 -0.18
C PHE A 78 5.19 -1.85 -1.26
N ARG A 79 4.85 -3.00 -1.83
CA ARG A 79 5.58 -3.65 -2.92
C ARG A 79 4.60 -4.06 -4.01
N ARG A 80 4.97 -3.83 -5.27
CA ARG A 80 4.19 -4.14 -6.46
C ARG A 80 4.29 -5.61 -6.83
N TYR A 81 3.18 -6.11 -7.36
CA TYR A 81 3.10 -7.41 -7.99
C TYR A 81 2.32 -7.30 -9.29
N PRO A 82 2.80 -7.89 -10.40
CA PRO A 82 2.05 -7.95 -11.64
C PRO A 82 0.82 -8.83 -11.48
N ILE A 83 -0.31 -8.39 -12.05
CA ILE A 83 -1.51 -9.21 -12.20
C ILE A 83 -1.44 -9.86 -13.57
N HIS A 84 -1.07 -11.14 -13.61
CA HIS A 84 -1.06 -11.90 -14.84
C HIS A 84 -2.49 -12.19 -15.32
N GLY A 85 -2.73 -12.08 -16.63
CA GLY A 85 -4.05 -12.31 -17.22
C GLY A 85 -5.03 -11.14 -17.07
N TYR A 86 -4.58 -9.96 -16.62
CA TYR A 86 -5.41 -8.76 -16.63
C TYR A 86 -5.70 -8.32 -18.08
N ALA A 87 -6.88 -8.65 -18.58
CA ALA A 87 -7.47 -8.07 -19.78
C ALA A 87 -8.37 -6.91 -19.33
N PRO A 88 -8.12 -5.65 -19.74
CA PRO A 88 -9.06 -4.58 -19.46
C PRO A 88 -10.40 -4.95 -20.09
N HIS A 89 -11.46 -5.03 -19.28
CA HIS A 89 -12.82 -5.15 -19.80
C HIS A 89 -13.04 -3.97 -20.73
N LYS A 90 -13.14 -4.24 -22.05
CA LYS A 90 -13.64 -3.23 -22.99
C LYS A 90 -15.09 -2.92 -22.60
N PRO A 91 -15.47 -1.64 -22.55
CA PRO A 91 -16.86 -1.24 -22.33
C PRO A 91 -17.77 -1.75 -23.46
#